data_AF-A0A5C4N7C7-F1
#
_entry.id   AF-A0A5C4N7C7-F1
#
_cell.length_a   1.000
_cell.length_b   1.000
_cell.length_c   1.000
_cell.angle_alpha   90.00
_cell.angle_beta   90.00
_cell.angle_gamma   90.00
#
_symmetry.space_group_name_H-M   'P 1'
#
loop_
_entity.id
_entity.type
_entity.pdbx_description
1 polymer ?
#
loop_
_entity_poly.entity_id
_entity_poly.type
_entity_poly.pdbx_seq_one_letter_code
_entity_poly.pdbx_strand_id
1 'polypeptide(L)'
;MTHWFLILMAAAANVVLNLSLRQTAKAFTPGQPREMLASVLLSPWVWISVLSGTILIGTFVTAIRSFPLSLTYTAITATAMVALTLVGVLMEYETVNFGRAVGLALIVTGLVVSAMATT
;
A
#
# COMPACT_ATOMS: atom_id res chain seq x y z
N MET A 1 -10.62 -19.53 -2.29
CA MET A 1 -10.77 -18.46 -3.30
C MET A 1 -10.92 -17.07 -2.67
N THR A 2 -11.69 -16.92 -1.59
CA THR A 2 -11.99 -15.61 -0.96
C THR A 2 -10.79 -14.90 -0.31
N HIS A 3 -9.77 -15.65 0.16
CA HIS A 3 -8.68 -15.07 0.97
C HIS A 3 -7.62 -14.31 0.15
N TRP A 4 -7.23 -14.84 -1.01
CA TRP A 4 -6.35 -14.12 -1.94
C TRP A 4 -7.00 -12.83 -2.45
N PHE A 5 -8.33 -12.84 -2.59
CA PHE A 5 -9.08 -11.63 -2.91
C PHE A 5 -9.01 -10.59 -1.79
N LEU A 6 -9.08 -10.98 -0.51
CA LEU A 6 -8.88 -10.07 0.61
C LEU A 6 -7.47 -9.47 0.63
N ILE A 7 -6.44 -10.28 0.36
CA ILE A 7 -5.04 -9.81 0.28
C ILE A 7 -4.86 -8.82 -0.89
N LEU A 8 -5.43 -9.12 -2.06
CA LEU A 8 -5.38 -8.24 -3.22
C LEU A 8 -6.13 -6.92 -2.97
N MET A 9 -7.32 -7.00 -2.37
CA MET A 9 -8.11 -5.82 -2.02
C MET A 9 -7.40 -4.97 -0.97
N ALA A 10 -6.78 -5.59 0.05
CA ALA A 10 -5.94 -4.91 1.02
C ALA A 10 -4.74 -4.24 0.32
N ALA A 11 -4.03 -4.96 -0.55
CA ALA A 11 -2.90 -4.40 -1.29
C ALA A 11 -3.33 -3.21 -2.18
N ALA A 12 -4.47 -3.32 -2.87
CA ALA A 12 -5.01 -2.22 -3.69
C ALA A 12 -5.38 -1.00 -2.83
N ALA A 13 -6.06 -1.21 -1.70
CA ALA A 13 -6.37 -0.14 -0.76
C ALA A 13 -5.09 0.52 -0.21
N ASN A 14 -4.05 -0.27 0.05
CA ASN A 14 -2.74 0.22 0.48
C ASN A 14 -2.05 1.08 -0.60
N VAL A 15 -2.15 0.69 -1.87
CA VAL A 15 -1.64 1.49 -3.01
C VAL A 15 -2.36 2.83 -3.08
N VAL A 16 -3.70 2.84 -3.06
CA VAL A 16 -4.50 4.07 -3.12
C VAL A 16 -4.23 4.97 -1.92
N LEU A 17 -4.09 4.40 -0.72
CA LEU A 17 -3.70 5.11 0.49
C LEU A 17 -2.35 5.81 0.31
N ASN A 18 -1.31 5.10 -0.12
CA ASN A 18 0.03 5.69 -0.27
C ASN A 18 0.07 6.77 -1.36
N LEU A 19 -0.64 6.58 -2.48
CA LEU A 19 -0.71 7.59 -3.54
C LEU A 19 -1.45 8.85 -3.07
N SER A 20 -2.58 8.70 -2.38
CA SER A 20 -3.36 9.83 -1.85
C SER A 20 -2.58 10.60 -0.76
N LEU A 21 -1.86 9.90 0.11
CA LEU A 21 -0.95 10.52 1.07
C LEU A 21 0.17 11.29 0.37
N ARG A 22 0.77 10.75 -0.69
CA ARG A 22 1.80 11.45 -1.46
C ARG A 22 1.25 12.73 -2.12
N GLN A 23 0.04 12.70 -2.67
CA GLN A 23 -0.57 13.89 -3.25
C GLN A 23 -0.92 14.94 -2.19
N THR A 24 -1.42 14.49 -1.04
CA THR A 24 -1.64 15.35 0.12
C THR A 24 -0.33 16.00 0.58
N ALA A 25 0.76 15.23 0.64
CA ALA A 25 2.09 15.74 0.99
C ALA A 25 2.60 16.83 0.04
N LYS A 26 2.36 16.68 -1.28
CA LYS A 26 2.73 17.69 -2.29
C LYS A 26 1.91 18.99 -2.17
N ALA A 27 0.68 18.91 -1.64
CA ALA A 27 -0.18 20.07 -1.47
C ALA A 27 0.20 20.93 -0.24
N PHE A 28 1.17 20.52 0.58
CA PHE A 28 1.61 21.28 1.74
C PHE A 28 2.80 22.20 1.45
N THR A 29 2.61 23.49 1.76
CA THR A 29 3.70 24.45 1.93
C THR A 29 3.99 24.60 3.43
N PRO A 30 5.20 24.27 3.92
CA PRO A 30 5.53 24.38 5.34
C PRO A 30 5.60 25.85 5.75
N GLY A 31 4.69 26.29 6.62
CA GLY A 31 4.64 27.68 7.06
C GLY A 31 3.82 27.94 8.32
N GLN A 32 2.61 27.36 8.45
CA GLN A 32 1.76 27.59 9.62
C GLN A 32 0.91 26.35 10.01
N PRO A 33 1.09 25.78 11.22
CA PRO A 33 0.44 24.52 11.63
C PRO A 33 -1.09 24.59 11.70
N ARG A 34 -1.66 25.79 11.87
CA ARG A 34 -3.12 25.99 11.96
C ARG A 34 -3.79 25.98 10.58
N GLU A 35 -3.15 26.57 9.59
CA GLU A 35 -3.57 26.52 8.18
C GLU A 35 -3.32 25.13 7.57
N MET A 36 -2.31 24.42 8.07
CA MET A 36 -2.06 23.00 7.73
C MET A 36 -3.23 22.12 8.14
N LEU A 37 -3.75 22.25 9.37
CA LEU A 37 -4.86 21.40 9.82
C LEU A 37 -6.14 21.64 8.99
N ALA A 38 -6.43 22.91 8.68
CA ALA A 38 -7.58 23.27 7.85
C ALA A 38 -7.44 22.76 6.40
N SER A 39 -6.26 22.89 5.81
CA SER A 39 -5.98 22.40 4.45
C SER A 39 -5.94 20.87 4.36
N VAL A 40 -5.50 20.16 5.41
CA VAL A 40 -5.63 18.70 5.54
C VAL A 40 -7.10 18.29 5.51
N LEU A 41 -7.94 18.90 6.37
CA LEU A 41 -9.35 18.53 6.52
C LEU A 41 -10.20 18.84 5.27
N LEU A 42 -9.83 19.89 4.53
CA LEU A 42 -10.50 20.30 3.30
C LEU A 42 -9.97 19.58 2.05
N SER A 43 -8.85 18.86 2.15
CA SER A 43 -8.26 18.15 1.00
C SER A 43 -9.06 16.88 0.68
N PRO A 44 -9.58 16.72 -0.56
CA PRO A 44 -10.28 15.51 -0.98
C PRO A 44 -9.40 14.25 -0.88
N TRP A 45 -8.08 14.41 -1.04
CA TRP A 45 -7.12 13.31 -0.97
C TRP A 45 -6.98 12.72 0.42
N VAL A 46 -7.17 13.52 1.47
CA VAL A 46 -7.15 13.05 2.86
C VAL A 46 -8.34 12.13 3.11
N TRP A 47 -9.52 12.48 2.63
CA TRP A 47 -10.70 11.62 2.77
C TRP A 47 -10.56 10.31 2.01
N ILE A 48 -9.99 10.34 0.80
CA ILE A 48 -9.66 9.12 0.05
C ILE A 48 -8.64 8.27 0.83
N SER A 49 -7.66 8.90 1.48
CA SER A 49 -6.68 8.21 2.31
C SER A 49 -7.35 7.55 3.52
N VAL A 50 -8.26 8.24 4.21
CA VAL A 50 -9.00 7.71 5.36
C VAL A 50 -9.87 6.52 4.94
N LEU A 51 -10.63 6.64 3.85
CA LEU A 51 -11.46 5.56 3.32
C LEU A 51 -10.63 4.35 2.88
N SER A 52 -9.51 4.58 2.22
CA SER A 52 -8.61 3.50 1.81
C SER A 52 -7.97 2.83 3.02
N GLY A 53 -7.61 3.60 4.04
CA GLY A 53 -7.08 3.09 5.30
C GLY A 53 -8.09 2.23 6.07
N THR A 54 -9.37 2.63 6.11
CA THR A 54 -10.41 1.81 6.77
C THR A 54 -10.68 0.52 6.02
N ILE A 55 -10.71 0.54 4.68
CA ILE A 55 -10.82 -0.67 3.85
C ILE A 55 -9.61 -1.58 4.08
N LEU A 56 -8.40 -1.02 4.09
CA LEU A 56 -7.16 -1.76 4.36
C LEU A 56 -7.21 -2.47 5.73
N ILE A 57 -7.58 -1.75 6.79
CA ILE A 57 -7.66 -2.30 8.14
C ILE A 57 -8.76 -3.36 8.21
N GLY A 58 -9.95 -3.10 7.65
CA GLY A 58 -11.06 -4.05 7.68
C GLY A 58 -10.73 -5.35 6.95
N THR A 59 -10.11 -5.26 5.78
CA THR A 59 -9.69 -6.42 4.98
C THR A 59 -8.53 -7.16 5.65
N PHE A 60 -7.56 -6.45 6.22
CA PHE A 60 -6.46 -7.03 6.99
C PHE A 60 -6.95 -7.81 8.21
N VAL A 61 -7.82 -7.20 9.03
CA VAL A 61 -8.40 -7.85 10.22
C VAL A 61 -9.20 -9.10 9.84
N THR A 62 -9.88 -9.07 8.70
CA THR A 62 -10.62 -10.23 8.19
C THR A 62 -9.67 -11.33 7.71
N ALA A 63 -8.54 -10.97 7.09
CA ALA A 63 -7.55 -11.91 6.59
C ALA A 63 -6.75 -12.61 7.70
N ILE A 64 -6.33 -11.88 8.75
CA ILE A 64 -5.58 -12.46 9.88
C ILE A 64 -6.40 -13.45 10.72
N ARG A 65 -7.73 -13.44 10.62
CA ARG A 65 -8.58 -14.46 11.26
C ARG A 65 -8.44 -15.84 10.61
N SER A 66 -7.92 -15.89 9.38
CA SER A 66 -7.82 -17.13 8.60
C SER A 66 -6.37 -17.57 8.35
N PHE A 67 -5.36 -16.70 8.53
CA PHE A 67 -3.95 -16.99 8.21
C PHE A 67 -2.99 -16.53 9.31
N PRO A 68 -1.78 -17.10 9.37
CA PRO A 68 -0.71 -16.60 10.23
C PRO A 68 -0.46 -15.11 9.98
N LEU A 69 -0.32 -14.36 11.07
CA LEU A 69 -0.14 -12.91 11.04
C LEU A 69 1.11 -12.52 10.23
N SER A 70 2.18 -13.29 10.36
CA SER A 70 3.44 -13.11 9.61
C SER A 70 3.22 -13.20 8.10
N LEU A 71 2.48 -14.21 7.62
CA LEU A 71 2.23 -14.39 6.19
C LEU A 71 1.32 -13.30 5.64
N THR A 72 0.24 -13.00 6.32
CA THR A 72 -0.74 -11.98 5.88
C THR A 72 -0.08 -10.61 5.76
N TYR A 73 0.72 -10.21 6.76
CA TYR A 73 1.45 -8.95 6.74
C TYR A 73 2.50 -8.89 5.64
N THR A 74 3.32 -9.95 5.50
CA THR A 74 4.33 -10.02 4.44
C THR A 74 3.70 -10.00 3.06
N ALA A 75 2.62 -10.76 2.84
CA ALA A 75 1.91 -10.81 1.56
C ALA A 75 1.32 -9.46 1.17
N ILE A 76 0.61 -8.80 2.07
CA ILE A 76 -0.02 -7.51 1.77
C ILE A 76 1.05 -6.45 1.52
N THR A 77 2.10 -6.41 2.34
CA THR A 77 3.17 -5.40 2.22
C THR A 77 3.99 -5.61 0.95
N ALA A 78 4.42 -6.85 0.67
CA ALA A 78 5.16 -7.18 -0.55
C ALA A 78 4.35 -6.87 -1.81
N THR A 79 3.08 -7.30 -1.84
CA THR A 79 2.19 -7.04 -2.98
C THR A 79 1.96 -5.53 -3.17
N ALA A 80 1.72 -4.79 -2.07
CA ALA A 80 1.55 -3.34 -2.13
C ALA A 80 2.81 -2.61 -2.60
N MET A 81 4.01 -3.01 -2.14
CA MET A 81 5.27 -2.40 -2.59
C MET A 81 5.53 -2.63 -4.08
N VAL A 82 5.28 -3.84 -4.57
CA VAL A 82 5.42 -4.18 -6.00
C VAL A 82 4.42 -3.38 -6.81
N ALA A 83 3.15 -3.37 -6.40
CA ALA A 83 2.10 -2.61 -7.07
C ALA A 83 2.36 -1.10 -7.06
N LEU A 84 2.80 -0.54 -5.93
CA LEU A 84 3.17 0.88 -5.81
C LEU A 84 4.31 1.24 -6.75
N THR A 85 5.32 0.38 -6.85
CA THR A 85 6.43 0.63 -7.78
C THR A 85 5.96 0.56 -9.22
N LEU A 86 5.11 -0.43 -9.57
CA LEU A 86 4.55 -0.55 -10.92
C LEU A 86 3.71 0.69 -11.28
N VAL A 87 2.80 1.09 -10.40
CA VAL A 87 1.96 2.29 -10.60
C VAL A 87 2.81 3.56 -10.63
N GLY A 88 3.82 3.67 -9.77
CA GLY A 88 4.74 4.80 -9.74
C GLY A 88 5.51 4.98 -11.05
N VAL A 89 5.87 3.87 -11.70
CA VAL A 89 6.54 3.87 -13.00
C VAL A 89 5.57 4.21 -14.13
N LEU A 90 4.37 3.64 -14.12
CA LEU A 90 3.32 3.92 -15.11
C LEU A 90 2.86 5.38 -15.07
N MET A 91 2.85 6.00 -13.89
CA MET A 91 2.52 7.42 -13.72
C MET A 91 3.74 8.35 -13.84
N GLU A 92 4.88 7.83 -14.33
CA GLU A 92 6.14 8.57 -14.53
C GLU A 92 6.67 9.29 -13.28
N TYR A 93 6.26 8.84 -12.10
CA TYR A 93 6.72 9.43 -10.85
C TYR A 93 8.11 8.97 -10.45
N GLU A 94 8.54 7.80 -10.93
CA GLU A 94 9.78 7.15 -10.55
C GLU A 94 10.34 6.33 -11.71
N THR A 95 11.66 6.21 -11.79
CA THR A 95 12.33 5.32 -12.74
C THR A 95 12.74 4.01 -12.05
N VAL A 96 12.67 2.89 -12.78
CA VAL A 96 13.19 1.61 -12.28
C VAL A 96 14.63 1.47 -12.72
N ASN A 97 15.55 1.59 -11.75
CA ASN A 97 16.93 1.17 -11.96
C ASN A 97 17.03 -0.37 -11.78
N PHE A 98 18.04 -0.99 -12.40
CA PHE A 98 18.33 -2.42 -12.33
C PHE A 98 18.33 -2.94 -10.88
N GLY A 99 18.97 -2.22 -9.95
CA GLY A 99 18.98 -2.61 -8.53
C GLY A 99 17.57 -2.69 -7.90
N ARG A 100 16.65 -1.80 -8.31
CA ARG A 100 15.27 -1.80 -7.84
C ARG A 100 14.48 -2.98 -8.42
N ALA A 101 14.72 -3.33 -9.68
CA ALA A 101 14.12 -4.51 -10.30
C ALA A 101 14.55 -5.81 -9.60
N VAL A 102 15.85 -5.95 -9.29
CA VAL A 102 16.38 -7.11 -8.54
C VAL A 102 15.77 -7.18 -7.14
N GLY A 103 15.67 -6.06 -6.44
CA GLY A 103 15.04 -5.99 -5.12
C GLY A 103 13.56 -6.44 -5.15
N LEU A 104 12.78 -5.97 -6.14
CA LEU A 104 11.40 -6.39 -6.32
C LEU A 104 11.29 -7.89 -6.63
N ALA A 105 12.16 -8.42 -7.49
CA ALA A 105 12.19 -9.85 -7.80
C ALA A 105 12.46 -10.71 -6.55
N LEU A 106 13.39 -10.27 -5.69
CA LEU A 106 13.67 -10.93 -4.41
C LEU A 106 12.47 -10.90 -3.45
N ILE A 107 11.76 -9.77 -3.36
CA ILE A 107 10.54 -9.64 -2.54
C ILE A 107 9.46 -10.61 -3.02
N VAL A 108 9.20 -10.66 -4.33
CA VAL A 108 8.22 -11.60 -4.91
C VAL A 108 8.63 -13.04 -4.67
N THR A 109 9.91 -13.37 -4.87
CA THR A 109 10.42 -14.73 -4.64
C THR A 109 10.28 -15.15 -3.17
N GLY A 110 10.66 -14.27 -2.24
CA GLY A 110 10.51 -14.52 -0.80
C GLY A 110 9.05 -14.70 -0.38
N LEU A 111 8.13 -13.95 -1.00
CA LEU A 111 6.70 -14.13 -0.78
C LEU A 111 6.21 -15.50 -1.28
N VAL A 112 6.60 -15.91 -2.48
CA VAL A 112 6.21 -17.21 -3.05
C VAL A 112 6.71 -18.36 -2.17
N VAL A 113 7.98 -18.32 -1.76
CA VAL A 113 8.55 -19.32 -0.86
C VAL A 113 7.79 -19.36 0.48
N SER A 114 7.49 -18.20 1.05
CA SER A 114 6.72 -18.11 2.30
C SER A 114 5.31 -18.65 2.17
N ALA A 115 4.66 -18.44 1.02
CA ALA A 115 3.33 -18.97 0.74
C ALA A 115 3.35 -20.50 0.64
N MET A 116 4.34 -21.07 -0.06
CA MET A 116 4.51 -22.52 -0.21
C MET A 116 4.85 -23.23 1.10
N ALA A 117 5.52 -22.56 2.03
CA ALA A 117 5.85 -23.14 3.35
C ALA A 117 4.62 -23.34 4.26
N THR A 118 3.46 -22.79 3.87
CA THR A 118 2.22 -22.85 4.67
C THR A 118 1.12 -23.71 4.06
N THR A 119 1.34 -24.25 2.86
CA THR A 119 0.51 -25.27 2.22
C THR A 119 1.02 -26.66 2.55
#